data_AF-A0A383AI54-F1
#
_entry.id   AF-A0A383AI54-F1
#
_cell.length_a   1.000
_cell.length_b   1.000
_cell.length_c   1.000
_cell.angle_alpha   90.00
_cell.angle_beta   90.00
_cell.angle_gamma   90.00
#
_symmetry.space_group_name_H-M   'P 1'
#
loop_
_entity.id
_entity.type
_entity.pdbx_description
1 polymer ?
#
loop_
_entity_poly.entity_id
_entity_poly.type
_entity_poly.pdbx_seq_one_letter_code
_entity_poly.pdbx_strand_id
1 'polypeptide(L)'
;MYAFPKKQGLYDPAFEKDSCGVGFVMNMKGEKSHEIITQGLEILKKLEHRGACGSDSATGDGAGILIQIPHLFFQKQSEKAGIKLPEAGRYAVGNVFLPLDKDTEQGQQIMERAVITEGLVLLGWRDVPVDNTTIGVTAHSVEPVIKQIFVGAGADIKDQLA
;
A
#
# COMPACT_ATOMS: atom_id res chain seq x y z
N MET A 1 -6.20 10.41 27.63
CA MET A 1 -6.50 11.53 26.71
C MET A 1 -5.35 12.51 26.88
N TYR A 2 -4.38 12.51 25.97
CA TYR A 2 -3.19 13.37 26.09
C TYR A 2 -3.61 14.80 25.72
N ALA A 3 -3.49 15.73 26.67
CA ALA A 3 -3.72 17.16 26.42
C ALA A 3 -2.38 17.84 26.09
N PHE A 4 -2.40 18.79 25.16
CA PHE A 4 -1.22 19.58 24.80
C PHE A 4 -0.64 20.33 26.01
N PRO A 5 0.68 20.62 26.03
CA PRO A 5 1.30 21.40 27.10
C PRO A 5 0.59 22.75 27.30
N LYS A 6 0.64 23.32 28.50
CA LYS A 6 0.15 24.69 28.73
C LYS A 6 1.05 25.69 27.99
N LYS A 7 0.48 26.83 27.59
CA LYS A 7 1.20 27.95 26.97
C LYS A 7 2.49 28.27 27.75
N GLN A 8 3.64 28.24 27.06
CA GLN A 8 4.95 28.46 27.67
C GLN A 8 5.90 29.20 26.72
N GLY A 9 6.42 30.35 27.13
CA GLY A 9 7.25 31.19 26.24
C GLY A 9 6.49 31.58 24.96
N LEU A 10 7.10 31.33 23.79
CA LEU A 10 6.49 31.57 22.48
C LEU A 10 5.52 30.46 22.03
N TYR A 11 5.45 29.35 22.76
CA TYR A 11 4.53 28.25 22.47
C TYR A 11 3.11 28.59 22.93
N ASP A 12 2.16 28.65 22.00
CA ASP A 12 0.72 28.77 22.27
C ASP A 12 -0.02 27.55 21.70
N PRO A 13 -0.66 26.71 22.54
CA PRO A 13 -1.41 25.53 22.08
C PRO A 13 -2.52 25.85 21.09
N ALA A 14 -3.00 27.10 21.05
CA ALA A 14 -4.01 27.54 20.08
C ALA A 14 -3.48 27.54 18.63
N PHE A 15 -2.15 27.52 18.43
CA PHE A 15 -1.51 27.41 17.11
C PHE A 15 -0.99 26.01 16.80
N GLU A 16 -1.16 25.05 17.69
CA GLU A 16 -0.80 23.65 17.44
C GLU A 16 -1.70 23.08 16.34
N LYS A 17 -1.10 22.54 15.28
CA LYS A 17 -1.82 21.90 14.18
C LYS A 17 -1.21 20.55 13.89
N ASP A 18 -2.00 19.50 14.12
CA ASP A 18 -1.63 18.16 13.72
C ASP A 18 -1.62 18.09 12.18
N SER A 19 -0.51 17.64 11.60
CA SER A 19 -0.18 17.87 10.17
C SER A 19 -0.34 16.61 9.31
N CYS A 20 -1.45 15.88 9.47
CA CYS A 20 -1.82 14.79 8.57
C CYS A 20 -3.28 14.90 8.13
N GLY A 21 -3.50 14.74 6.82
CA GLY A 21 -4.82 14.64 6.21
C GLY A 21 -5.24 13.19 6.00
N VAL A 22 -6.46 12.84 6.39
CA VAL A 22 -7.06 11.53 6.11
C VAL A 22 -8.46 11.77 5.55
N GLY A 23 -8.85 10.95 4.58
CA GLY A 23 -10.21 10.91 4.05
C GLY A 23 -10.56 9.50 3.60
N PHE A 24 -11.86 9.25 3.42
CA PHE A 24 -12.37 7.98 2.91
C PHE A 24 -13.52 8.24 1.95
N VAL A 25 -13.74 7.29 1.05
CA VAL A 25 -14.84 7.29 0.09
C VAL A 25 -15.43 5.88 0.09
N MET A 26 -16.75 5.78 0.08
CA MET A 26 -17.44 4.50 0.00
C MET A 26 -18.69 4.58 -0.87
N ASN A 27 -19.02 3.48 -1.54
CA ASN A 27 -20.34 3.31 -2.14
C ASN A 27 -21.33 2.83 -1.07
N MET A 28 -22.37 3.60 -0.77
CA MET A 28 -23.39 3.21 0.22
C MET A 28 -24.14 1.92 -0.16
N LYS A 29 -24.22 1.60 -1.46
CA LYS A 29 -24.86 0.38 -1.98
C LYS A 29 -23.89 -0.80 -2.13
N GLY A 30 -22.61 -0.61 -1.82
CA GLY A 30 -21.58 -1.64 -1.96
C GLY A 30 -21.16 -1.95 -3.41
N GLU A 31 -21.58 -1.14 -4.38
CA GLU A 31 -21.21 -1.35 -5.79
C GLU A 31 -19.75 -0.98 -6.03
N LYS A 32 -18.98 -1.90 -6.63
CA LYS A 32 -17.57 -1.70 -6.97
C LYS A 32 -17.48 -0.77 -8.19
N SER A 33 -16.80 0.36 -8.04
CA SER A 33 -16.58 1.33 -9.13
C SER A 33 -15.18 1.92 -9.07
N HIS A 34 -14.57 2.13 -10.26
CA HIS A 34 -13.31 2.86 -10.37
C HIS A 34 -13.45 4.33 -9.96
N GLU A 35 -14.68 4.87 -9.99
CA GLU A 35 -14.97 6.24 -9.56
C GLU A 35 -14.50 6.51 -8.12
N ILE A 36 -14.64 5.53 -7.21
CA ILE A 36 -14.21 5.65 -5.81
C ILE A 36 -12.71 5.82 -5.70
N ILE A 37 -11.95 5.14 -6.57
CA ILE A 37 -10.49 5.28 -6.63
C ILE A 37 -10.14 6.70 -7.09
N THR A 38 -10.79 7.18 -8.16
CA THR A 38 -10.61 8.56 -8.66
C THR A 38 -10.93 9.61 -7.59
N GLN A 39 -12.02 9.43 -6.84
CA GLN A 39 -12.40 10.32 -5.75
C GLN A 39 -11.39 10.27 -4.59
N GLY A 40 -10.87 9.09 -4.24
CA GLY A 40 -9.81 8.95 -3.23
C GLY A 40 -8.51 9.65 -3.63
N LEU A 41 -8.10 9.54 -4.90
CA LEU A 41 -6.94 10.26 -5.43
C LEU A 41 -7.16 11.79 -5.44
N GLU A 42 -8.39 12.23 -5.72
CA GLU A 42 -8.75 13.65 -5.64
C GLU A 42 -8.68 14.21 -4.22
N ILE A 43 -9.04 13.40 -3.21
CA ILE A 43 -8.85 13.75 -1.80
C ILE A 43 -7.36 13.95 -1.51
N LEU A 44 -6.48 13.03 -1.93
CA LEU A 44 -5.04 13.18 -1.69
C LEU A 44 -4.47 14.46 -2.30
N LYS A 45 -4.86 14.80 -3.53
CA LYS A 45 -4.47 16.08 -4.16
C LYS A 45 -4.92 17.28 -3.33
N LYS A 46 -6.15 17.25 -2.81
CA LYS A 46 -6.68 18.33 -1.98
C LYS A 46 -6.02 18.42 -0.60
N LEU A 47 -5.40 17.33 -0.12
CA LEU A 47 -4.69 17.29 1.14
C LEU A 47 -3.21 17.70 1.05
N GLU A 48 -2.71 18.03 -0.15
CA GLU A 48 -1.31 18.44 -0.38
C GLU A 48 -0.87 19.59 0.54
N HIS A 49 -1.74 20.58 0.77
CA HIS A 49 -1.47 21.71 1.67
C HIS A 49 -1.30 21.32 3.15
N ARG A 50 -1.60 20.07 3.51
CA ARG A 50 -1.38 19.48 4.84
C ARG A 50 -0.21 18.50 4.86
N GLY A 51 0.42 18.24 3.71
CA GLY A 51 1.61 17.42 3.61
C GLY A 51 2.83 18.21 4.05
N ALA A 52 3.75 17.53 4.74
CA ALA A 52 5.10 18.03 4.92
C ALA A 52 5.94 17.67 3.69
N CYS A 53 6.76 18.62 3.26
CA CYS A 53 7.77 18.41 2.24
C CYS A 53 9.10 18.10 2.91
N GLY A 54 9.84 17.14 2.36
CA GLY A 54 11.18 16.78 2.79
C GLY A 54 12.22 17.87 2.46
N SER A 55 13.49 17.52 2.60
CA SER A 55 14.62 18.43 2.34
C SER A 55 14.75 18.89 0.88
N ASP A 56 14.12 18.17 -0.05
CA ASP A 56 13.99 18.59 -1.45
C ASP A 56 12.51 18.75 -1.81
N SER A 57 12.21 19.69 -2.72
CA SER A 57 10.84 20.08 -3.04
C SER A 57 10.01 19.01 -3.73
N ALA A 58 10.64 17.92 -4.21
CA ALA A 58 9.97 16.81 -4.91
C ALA A 58 9.78 15.58 -3.98
N THR A 59 10.32 15.61 -2.77
CA THR A 59 10.13 14.57 -1.76
C THR A 59 9.05 15.03 -0.78
N GLY A 60 7.97 14.24 -0.66
CA GLY A 60 7.00 14.36 0.43
C GLY A 60 7.22 13.28 1.48
N ASP A 61 6.67 13.48 2.67
CA ASP A 61 6.79 12.51 3.78
C ASP A 61 6.06 11.18 3.51
N GLY A 62 4.99 11.22 2.71
CA GLY A 62 4.27 10.03 2.27
C GLY A 62 2.82 10.30 1.89
N ALA A 63 2.30 9.52 0.95
CA ALA A 63 0.89 9.49 0.57
C ALA A 63 0.50 8.06 0.17
N GLY A 64 -0.78 7.71 0.33
CA GLY A 64 -1.24 6.37 -0.03
C GLY A 64 -2.76 6.25 -0.01
N ILE A 65 -3.24 5.21 -0.71
CA ILE A 65 -4.64 4.79 -0.66
C ILE A 65 -4.70 3.31 -0.27
N LEU A 66 -5.68 2.94 0.55
CA LEU A 66 -6.04 1.56 0.82
C LEU A 66 -7.34 1.24 0.10
N ILE A 67 -7.34 0.17 -0.69
CA ILE A 67 -8.51 -0.30 -1.43
C ILE A 67 -8.73 -1.79 -1.18
N GLN A 68 -9.96 -2.25 -1.43
CA GLN A 68 -10.26 -3.68 -1.50
C GLN A 68 -9.49 -4.33 -2.65
N ILE A 69 -9.22 -5.64 -2.56
CA ILE A 69 -8.56 -6.42 -3.61
C ILE A 69 -9.37 -6.30 -4.93
N PRO A 70 -8.84 -5.63 -5.97
CA PRO A 70 -9.54 -5.46 -7.24
C PRO A 70 -9.42 -6.73 -8.09
N HIS A 71 -10.21 -7.76 -7.77
CA HIS A 71 -10.09 -9.11 -8.35
C HIS A 71 -9.95 -9.12 -9.88
N LEU A 72 -10.84 -8.44 -10.61
CA LEU A 72 -10.81 -8.40 -12.08
C LEU A 72 -9.53 -7.77 -12.63
N PHE A 73 -9.00 -6.75 -11.96
CA PHE A 73 -7.72 -6.15 -12.33
C PHE A 73 -6.58 -7.14 -12.09
N PHE A 74 -6.52 -7.77 -10.92
CA PHE A 74 -5.45 -8.70 -10.59
C PHE A 74 -5.50 -9.97 -11.43
N GLN A 75 -6.67 -10.50 -11.76
CA GLN A 75 -6.81 -11.62 -12.68
C GLN A 75 -6.11 -11.31 -14.01
N LYS A 76 -6.41 -10.15 -14.61
CA LYS A 76 -5.83 -9.72 -15.88
C LYS A 76 -4.32 -9.44 -15.80
N GLN A 77 -3.83 -8.84 -14.72
CA GLN A 77 -2.40 -8.51 -14.61
C GLN A 77 -1.54 -9.70 -14.19
N SER A 78 -2.09 -10.61 -13.39
CA SER A 78 -1.37 -11.80 -12.91
C SER A 78 -1.20 -12.82 -14.02
N GLU A 79 -2.18 -12.94 -14.93
CA GLU A 79 -2.07 -13.79 -16.12
C GLU A 79 -0.86 -13.40 -17.00
N LYS A 80 -0.60 -12.10 -17.16
CA LYS A 80 0.59 -11.60 -17.88
C LYS A 80 1.91 -11.95 -17.19
N ALA A 81 1.88 -12.15 -15.88
CA ALA A 81 3.03 -12.56 -15.07
C ALA A 81 3.12 -14.09 -14.93
N GLY A 82 2.30 -14.86 -15.65
CA GLY A 82 2.28 -16.32 -15.57
C GLY A 82 1.64 -16.88 -14.29
N ILE A 83 0.93 -16.03 -13.53
CA ILE A 83 0.29 -16.41 -12.27
C ILE A 83 -1.19 -16.68 -12.52
N LYS A 84 -1.64 -17.90 -12.21
CA LYS A 84 -3.06 -18.28 -12.28
C LYS A 84 -3.72 -18.03 -10.92
N LEU A 85 -4.60 -17.03 -10.86
CA LEU A 85 -5.35 -16.73 -9.64
C LEU A 85 -6.60 -17.62 -9.51
N PRO A 86 -6.94 -18.05 -8.29
CA PRO A 86 -8.23 -18.65 -8.00
C PRO A 86 -9.34 -17.57 -7.96
N GLU A 87 -10.56 -18.00 -7.66
CA GLU A 87 -11.72 -17.10 -7.51
C GLU A 87 -11.52 -16.03 -6.41
N ALA A 88 -12.31 -14.97 -6.48
CA ALA A 88 -12.25 -13.87 -5.52
C ALA A 88 -12.38 -14.37 -4.08
N GLY A 89 -11.43 -13.94 -3.24
CA GLY A 89 -11.36 -14.31 -1.82
C GLY A 89 -10.84 -15.73 -1.52
N ARG A 90 -10.39 -16.47 -2.53
CA ARG A 90 -9.56 -17.68 -2.36
C ARG A 90 -8.07 -17.41 -2.47
N TYR A 91 -7.68 -16.14 -2.50
CA TYR A 91 -6.30 -15.69 -2.46
C TYR A 91 -6.17 -14.35 -1.74
N ALA A 92 -4.97 -14.06 -1.27
CA ALA A 92 -4.52 -12.79 -0.74
C ALA A 92 -3.40 -12.20 -1.59
N VAL A 93 -3.17 -10.91 -1.44
CA VAL A 93 -2.07 -10.18 -2.07
C VAL A 93 -1.30 -9.45 -0.98
N GLY A 94 0.02 -9.64 -0.93
CA GLY A 94 0.91 -8.82 -0.11
C GLY A 94 1.62 -7.79 -0.97
N ASN A 95 1.53 -6.50 -0.61
CA ASN A 95 2.39 -5.46 -1.17
C ASN A 95 3.67 -5.42 -0.32
N VAL A 96 4.82 -5.75 -0.92
CA VAL A 96 6.07 -5.94 -0.20
C VAL A 96 7.12 -4.96 -0.71
N PHE A 97 7.76 -4.26 0.21
CA PHE A 97 8.96 -3.47 -0.04
C PHE A 97 10.18 -4.32 0.30
N LEU A 98 10.97 -4.64 -0.70
CA LEU A 98 12.16 -5.48 -0.60
C LEU A 98 13.43 -4.61 -0.68
N PRO A 99 14.54 -5.06 -0.07
CA PRO A 99 15.85 -4.47 -0.29
C PRO A 99 16.24 -4.49 -1.78
N LEU A 100 17.23 -3.68 -2.15
CA LEU A 100 17.78 -3.64 -3.50
C LEU A 100 18.75 -4.80 -3.77
N ASP A 101 19.01 -5.05 -5.06
CA ASP A 101 20.03 -5.98 -5.56
C ASP A 101 19.88 -7.42 -5.03
N LYS A 102 21.01 -8.05 -4.70
CA LYS A 102 21.16 -9.44 -4.26
C LYS A 102 20.29 -9.81 -3.04
N ASP A 103 19.90 -8.84 -2.22
CA ASP A 103 19.11 -9.08 -1.01
C ASP A 103 17.61 -9.19 -1.33
N THR A 104 17.19 -8.80 -2.55
CA THR A 104 15.80 -8.95 -3.03
C THR A 104 15.35 -10.41 -2.99
N GLU A 105 16.19 -11.31 -3.52
CA GLU A 105 15.88 -12.74 -3.58
C GLU A 105 15.79 -13.36 -2.18
N GLN A 106 16.70 -12.97 -1.29
CA GLN A 106 16.67 -13.41 0.10
C GLN A 106 15.38 -12.97 0.81
N GLY A 107 14.95 -11.72 0.61
CA GLY A 107 13.70 -11.21 1.15
C GLY A 107 12.47 -11.99 0.63
N GLN A 108 12.45 -12.32 -0.66
CA GLN A 108 11.38 -13.17 -1.22
C GLN A 108 11.39 -14.56 -0.61
N GLN A 109 12.56 -15.22 -0.51
CA GLN A 109 12.67 -16.56 0.08
C GLN A 109 12.18 -16.64 1.53
N ILE A 110 12.40 -15.58 2.32
CA ILE A 110 11.89 -15.49 3.70
C ILE A 110 10.36 -15.47 3.68
N MET A 111 9.76 -14.64 2.83
CA MET A 111 8.31 -14.55 2.68
C MET A 111 7.69 -15.85 2.16
N GLU A 112 8.31 -16.48 1.16
CA GLU A 112 7.87 -17.77 0.60
C GLU A 112 7.93 -18.88 1.64
N ARG A 113 9.00 -18.92 2.43
CA ARG A 113 9.11 -19.88 3.54
C ARG A 113 8.01 -19.69 4.56
N ALA A 114 7.69 -18.43 4.91
CA ALA A 114 6.59 -18.14 5.82
C ALA A 114 5.25 -18.64 5.24
N VAL A 115 4.95 -18.33 3.98
CA VAL A 115 3.74 -18.81 3.28
C VAL A 115 3.61 -20.34 3.35
N ILE A 116 4.69 -21.06 3.03
CA ILE A 116 4.69 -22.53 3.05
C ILE A 116 4.53 -23.08 4.47
N THR A 117 5.21 -22.48 5.45
CA THR A 117 5.17 -22.92 6.86
C THR A 117 3.77 -22.75 7.46
N GLU A 118 3.04 -21.72 7.06
CA GLU A 118 1.64 -21.48 7.45
C GLU A 118 0.63 -22.36 6.66
N GLY A 119 1.09 -23.30 5.83
CA GLY A 119 0.23 -24.19 5.05
C GLY A 119 -0.54 -23.51 3.91
N LEU A 120 -0.08 -22.32 3.48
CA LEU A 120 -0.65 -21.57 2.37
C LEU A 120 0.02 -21.93 1.04
N VAL A 121 -0.60 -21.53 -0.07
CA VAL A 121 -0.10 -21.83 -1.42
C VAL A 121 0.56 -20.60 -2.02
N LEU A 122 1.87 -20.66 -2.29
CA LEU A 122 2.53 -19.61 -3.07
C LEU A 122 2.03 -19.67 -4.53
N LEU A 123 1.37 -18.60 -5.00
CA LEU A 123 0.92 -18.51 -6.39
C LEU A 123 1.96 -17.82 -7.28
N GLY A 124 2.75 -16.91 -6.71
CA GLY A 124 3.88 -16.28 -7.38
C GLY A 124 4.06 -14.81 -7.02
N TRP A 125 5.05 -14.21 -7.65
CA TRP A 125 5.40 -12.79 -7.50
C TRP A 125 5.10 -11.99 -8.76
N ARG A 126 4.72 -10.74 -8.57
CA ARG A 126 4.48 -9.75 -9.63
C ARG A 126 5.26 -8.48 -9.32
N ASP A 127 5.99 -7.97 -10.31
CA ASP A 127 6.55 -6.64 -10.25
C ASP A 127 5.45 -5.57 -10.30
N VAL A 128 5.52 -4.62 -9.36
CA VAL A 128 4.60 -3.48 -9.36
C VAL A 128 5.13 -2.45 -10.36
N PRO A 129 4.35 -2.08 -11.39
CA PRO A 129 4.78 -1.04 -12.32
C PRO A 129 4.84 0.31 -11.58
N VAL A 130 5.99 0.95 -11.63
CA VAL A 130 6.26 2.26 -11.02
C VAL A 130 6.82 3.23 -12.07
N ASP A 131 6.59 4.52 -11.85
CA ASP A 131 7.20 5.61 -12.62
C ASP A 131 7.88 6.55 -11.63
N ASN A 132 9.21 6.50 -11.62
CA ASN A 132 10.06 7.21 -10.66
C ASN A 132 10.67 8.47 -11.26
N THR A 133 10.16 8.93 -12.40
CA THR A 133 10.69 10.13 -13.07
C THR A 133 10.44 11.43 -12.31
N THR A 134 9.53 11.42 -11.33
CA THR A 134 9.10 12.61 -10.58
C THR A 134 9.45 12.58 -9.09
N ILE A 135 9.97 11.47 -8.57
CA ILE A 135 10.32 11.38 -7.16
C ILE A 135 11.60 12.17 -6.85
N GLY A 136 11.63 12.83 -5.69
CA GLY A 136 12.81 13.58 -5.26
C GLY A 136 14.04 12.71 -5.00
N VAL A 137 15.22 13.33 -5.03
CA VAL A 137 16.51 12.62 -4.90
C VAL A 137 16.60 11.86 -3.58
N THR A 138 16.07 12.45 -2.50
CA THR A 138 16.06 11.81 -1.19
C THR A 138 15.24 10.53 -1.22
N ALA A 139 14.00 10.58 -1.72
CA ALA A 139 13.12 9.42 -1.85
C ALA A 139 13.72 8.35 -2.78
N HIS A 140 14.29 8.75 -3.91
CA HIS A 140 14.91 7.84 -4.87
C HIS A 140 16.11 7.09 -4.25
N SER A 141 16.89 7.72 -3.38
CA SER A 141 18.07 7.10 -2.77
C SER A 141 17.75 5.93 -1.83
N VAL A 142 16.50 5.88 -1.33
CA VAL A 142 16.02 4.85 -0.40
C VAL A 142 14.85 4.05 -0.97
N GLU A 143 14.61 4.15 -2.28
CA GLU A 143 13.50 3.47 -2.93
C GLU A 143 13.66 1.93 -2.86
N PRO A 144 12.65 1.19 -2.36
CA PRO A 144 12.72 -0.27 -2.31
C PRO A 144 12.35 -0.92 -3.64
N VAL A 145 12.68 -2.20 -3.79
CA VAL A 145 12.04 -3.03 -4.83
C VAL A 145 10.61 -3.33 -4.40
N ILE A 146 9.63 -2.84 -5.16
CA ILE A 146 8.21 -3.04 -4.85
C ILE A 146 7.66 -4.22 -5.63
N LYS A 147 7.31 -5.30 -4.91
CA LYS A 147 6.71 -6.50 -5.49
C LYS A 147 5.42 -6.88 -4.79
N GLN A 148 4.58 -7.61 -5.50
CA GLN A 148 3.37 -8.23 -4.98
C GLN A 148 3.54 -9.74 -4.91
N ILE A 149 3.31 -10.31 -3.73
CA ILE A 149 3.18 -11.76 -3.54
C ILE A 149 1.71 -12.16 -3.58
N PHE A 150 1.38 -13.15 -4.39
CA PHE A 150 0.06 -13.76 -4.44
C PHE A 150 0.07 -15.08 -3.69
N VAL A 151 -0.87 -15.23 -2.75
CA VAL A 151 -0.95 -16.39 -1.87
C VAL A 151 -2.35 -16.96 -1.93
N GLY A 152 -2.47 -18.22 -2.32
CA GLY A 152 -3.72 -18.97 -2.33
C GLY A 152 -4.04 -19.54 -0.95
N ALA A 153 -5.34 -19.73 -0.69
CA ALA A 153 -5.81 -20.40 0.50
C ALA A 153 -5.25 -21.84 0.59
N GLY A 154 -4.79 -22.22 1.79
CA GLY A 154 -4.43 -23.60 2.10
C GLY A 154 -5.63 -24.55 2.02
N ALA A 155 -5.36 -25.85 1.94
CA ALA A 155 -6.40 -26.88 1.79
C ALA A 155 -7.43 -26.88 2.92
N ASP A 156 -7.01 -26.52 4.14
CA ASP A 156 -7.85 -26.53 5.35
C ASP A 156 -8.71 -25.26 5.50
N ILE A 157 -8.44 -24.21 4.72
CA ILE A 157 -9.20 -22.95 4.75
C ILE A 157 -10.42 -23.11 3.86
N LYS A 158 -11.61 -23.16 4.46
CA LYS A 158 -12.89 -23.41 3.76
C LYS A 158 -13.76 -22.18 3.64
N ASP A 159 -13.61 -21.24 4.55
CA ASP A 159 -14.37 -20.01 4.63
C ASP A 159 -13.48 -18.79 4.32
N GLN A 160 -14.14 -17.65 4.10
CA GLN A 160 -13.52 -16.34 4.13
C GLN A 160 -13.89 -15.72 5.48
N LEU A 161 -12.93 -15.12 6.19
CA LEU A 161 -13.27 -14.25 7.31
C LEU A 161 -14.13 -13.11 6.77
N ALA A 162 -15.38 -13.04 7.25
CA ALA A 162 -16.39 -12.06 6.86
C ALA A 162 -16.05 -10.65 7.36
#